data_AF-A0A9D5U5H7-F1
#
_entry.id   AF-A0A9D5U5H7-F1
#
_cell.length_a   1.000
_cell.length_b   1.000
_cell.length_c   1.000
_cell.angle_alpha   90.00
_cell.angle_beta   90.00
_cell.angle_gamma   90.00
#
_symmetry.space_group_name_H-M   'P 1'
#
loop_
_entity.id
_entity.type
_entity.pdbx_description
1 polymer ?
#
loop_
_entity_poly.entity_id
_entity_poly.type
_entity_poly.pdbx_seq_one_letter_code
_entity_poly.pdbx_strand_id
1 'polypeptide(L)'
;MAVSVQHLRRKRRVRAGFTMTETVVAILVVGIVVSSILLSISNYSRLTRIETLGEAALARCQEKMEQIRGLNYDQIVAANFPPEAGDSRILLDSRGTADPADDVYGERRVTIQEILVGGDPNNRIKLVTVTFDYQVRGGYAEETLPETYSQQLTTLISVVD
;
A
#
# COMPACT_ATOMS: atom_id res chain seq x y z
N MET A 1 6.77 -15.08 89.44
CA MET A 1 7.92 -14.95 88.52
C MET A 1 7.95 -16.18 87.62
N ALA A 2 7.54 -16.05 86.36
CA ALA A 2 7.99 -16.85 85.23
C ALA A 2 7.44 -16.20 83.96
N VAL A 3 8.37 -15.81 83.09
CA VAL A 3 8.18 -14.89 81.97
C VAL A 3 7.68 -15.64 80.73
N SER A 4 6.77 -14.98 80.02
CA SER A 4 6.17 -15.33 78.72
C SER A 4 7.22 -15.67 77.64
N VAL A 5 7.06 -16.80 76.97
CA VAL A 5 7.78 -17.10 75.71
C VAL A 5 6.81 -16.91 74.54
N GLN A 6 6.87 -15.72 73.93
CA GLN A 6 6.20 -15.40 72.68
C GLN A 6 6.85 -16.21 71.55
N HIS A 7 6.09 -17.12 70.93
CA HIS A 7 6.47 -17.76 69.67
C HIS A 7 6.50 -16.72 68.55
N LEU A 8 7.67 -16.10 68.36
CA LEU A 8 7.98 -15.26 67.21
C LEU A 8 7.85 -16.07 65.92
N ARG A 9 6.69 -15.95 65.28
CA ARG A 9 6.40 -16.45 63.94
C ARG A 9 7.26 -15.65 62.94
N ARG A 10 8.49 -16.10 62.72
CA ARG A 10 9.44 -15.48 61.79
C ARG A 10 8.94 -15.68 60.36
N LYS A 11 8.20 -14.72 59.81
CA LYS A 11 7.94 -14.64 58.36
C LYS A 11 9.31 -14.55 57.65
N ARG A 12 9.79 -15.66 57.08
CA ARG A 12 10.91 -15.64 56.13
C ARG A 12 10.53 -14.70 54.99
N ARG A 13 11.20 -13.56 54.90
CA ARG A 13 11.18 -12.77 53.66
C ARG A 13 11.92 -13.59 52.62
N VAL A 14 11.19 -14.23 51.72
CA VAL A 14 11.76 -14.83 50.52
C VAL A 14 12.17 -13.67 49.63
N ARG A 15 13.40 -13.18 49.80
CA ARG A 15 14.09 -12.43 48.76
C ARG A 15 14.57 -13.48 47.77
N ALA A 16 13.70 -13.90 46.86
CA ALA A 16 14.13 -14.61 45.67
C ALA A 16 14.83 -13.56 44.79
N GLY A 17 16.15 -13.45 44.92
CA GLY A 17 16.96 -12.82 43.89
C GLY A 17 16.87 -13.69 42.64
N PHE A 18 16.75 -13.07 41.46
CA PHE A 18 16.81 -13.78 40.19
C PHE A 18 18.07 -14.63 40.15
N THR A 19 17.91 -15.92 39.84
CA THR A 19 19.07 -16.79 39.62
C THR A 19 19.74 -16.40 38.30
N MET A 20 21.06 -16.53 38.18
CA MET A 20 21.75 -16.21 36.91
C MET A 20 21.13 -16.94 35.72
N THR A 21 20.69 -18.18 35.92
CA THR A 21 19.99 -18.99 34.91
C THR A 21 18.67 -18.37 34.48
N GLU A 22 17.89 -17.84 35.43
CA GLU A 22 16.61 -17.19 35.15
C GLU A 22 16.79 -15.89 34.36
N THR A 23 17.83 -15.11 34.67
CA THR A 23 18.17 -13.90 33.90
C THR A 23 18.57 -14.23 32.46
N VAL A 24 19.37 -15.29 32.24
CA VAL A 24 19.77 -15.71 30.88
C VAL A 24 18.57 -16.18 30.06
N VAL A 25 17.69 -16.99 30.66
CA VAL A 25 16.46 -17.44 29.98
C VAL A 25 15.54 -16.26 29.68
N ALA A 26 15.38 -15.31 30.60
CA ALA A 26 14.57 -14.12 30.38
C ALA A 26 15.09 -13.28 29.20
N ILE A 27 16.41 -13.07 29.10
CA ILE A 27 17.02 -12.34 27.98
C ILE A 27 16.79 -13.06 26.65
N LEU A 28 16.92 -14.39 26.60
CA LEU A 28 16.66 -15.17 25.39
C LEU A 28 15.21 -15.04 24.93
N VAL A 29 14.25 -15.17 25.85
CA VAL A 29 12.83 -15.02 25.55
C VAL A 29 12.54 -13.59 25.03
N VAL A 30 13.08 -12.57 25.69
CA VAL A 30 12.94 -11.17 25.25
C VAL A 30 13.55 -10.98 23.85
N GLY A 31 14.71 -11.55 23.56
CA GLY A 31 15.34 -11.45 22.24
C GLY A 31 14.48 -12.06 21.12
N ILE A 32 13.87 -13.22 21.38
CA ILE A 32 12.95 -13.87 20.42
C ILE A 32 11.71 -13.00 20.19
N VAL A 33 11.12 -12.44 21.25
CA VAL A 33 9.93 -11.59 21.15
C VAL A 33 10.24 -10.27 20.45
N VAL A 34 11.37 -9.62 20.76
CA VAL A 34 11.73 -8.34 20.13
C VAL A 34 12.05 -8.54 18.64
N SER A 35 12.77 -9.61 18.28
CA SER A 35 13.09 -9.88 16.87
C SER A 35 11.84 -10.15 16.03
N SER A 36 10.85 -10.88 16.55
CA SER A 36 9.60 -11.10 15.83
C SER A 36 8.78 -9.82 15.66
N ILE A 37 8.72 -8.96 16.69
CA ILE A 37 8.05 -7.65 16.61
C ILE A 37 8.69 -6.75 15.55
N LEU A 38 10.02 -6.69 15.50
CA LEU A 38 10.73 -5.85 14.51
C LEU A 38 10.44 -6.31 13.07
N LEU A 39 10.43 -7.62 12.82
CA LEU A 39 10.03 -8.19 11.53
C LEU A 39 8.59 -7.83 11.17
N SER A 40 7.65 -7.92 12.12
CA SER A 40 6.26 -7.55 11.92
C SER A 40 6.09 -6.06 11.58
N ILE A 41 6.80 -5.16 12.27
CA ILE A 41 6.74 -3.71 12.02
C ILE A 41 7.29 -3.36 10.63
N SER A 42 8.38 -4.00 10.22
CA SER A 42 8.97 -3.81 8.89
C SER A 42 7.98 -4.21 7.79
N ASN A 43 7.36 -5.39 7.92
CA ASN A 43 6.36 -5.87 6.96
C ASN A 43 5.10 -5.01 6.97
N TYR A 44 4.65 -4.57 8.14
CA TYR A 44 3.49 -3.69 8.27
C TYR A 44 3.72 -2.36 7.55
N SER A 45 4.86 -1.71 7.78
CA SER A 45 5.23 -0.46 7.11
C SER A 45 5.26 -0.61 5.58
N ARG A 46 5.75 -1.74 5.07
CA ARG A 46 5.74 -2.04 3.63
C ARG A 46 4.32 -2.17 3.08
N LEU A 47 3.45 -2.91 3.77
CA LEU A 47 2.06 -3.11 3.35
C LEU A 47 1.27 -1.81 3.34
N THR A 48 1.36 -1.02 4.41
CA THR A 48 0.72 0.30 4.48
C THR A 48 1.21 1.20 3.35
N ARG A 49 2.51 1.17 3.03
CA ARG A 49 3.02 1.94 1.90
C ARG A 49 2.42 1.51 0.57
N ILE A 50 2.35 0.21 0.30
CA ILE A 50 1.73 -0.31 -0.94
C ILE A 50 0.26 0.12 -1.01
N GLU A 51 -0.46 0.05 0.11
CA GLU A 51 -1.85 0.49 0.20
C GLU A 51 -2.00 1.99 -0.12
N THR A 52 -1.21 2.85 0.52
CA THR A 52 -1.23 4.30 0.25
C THR A 52 -0.91 4.64 -1.22
N LEU A 53 0.04 3.94 -1.84
CA LEU A 53 0.35 4.12 -3.26
C LEU A 53 -0.77 3.60 -4.15
N GLY A 54 -1.44 2.51 -3.76
CA GLY A 54 -2.61 1.98 -4.44
C GLY A 54 -3.79 2.96 -4.43
N GLU A 55 -4.07 3.58 -3.28
CA GLU A 55 -5.10 4.62 -3.17
C GLU A 55 -4.76 5.85 -4.01
N ALA A 56 -3.51 6.30 -3.98
CA ALA A 56 -3.05 7.41 -4.81
C ALA A 56 -3.19 7.09 -6.32
N ALA A 57 -2.81 5.89 -6.75
CA ALA A 57 -2.95 5.44 -8.13
C ALA A 57 -4.43 5.36 -8.56
N LEU A 58 -5.31 4.86 -7.67
CA LEU A 58 -6.75 4.85 -7.92
C LEU A 58 -7.31 6.26 -8.06
N ALA A 59 -6.88 7.20 -7.22
CA ALA A 59 -7.28 8.61 -7.32
C ALA A 59 -6.85 9.20 -8.68
N ARG A 60 -5.65 8.89 -9.17
CA ARG A 60 -5.21 9.29 -10.52
C ARG A 60 -6.07 8.68 -11.64
N CYS A 61 -6.55 7.45 -11.47
CA CYS A 61 -7.50 6.86 -12.40
C CYS A 61 -8.85 7.59 -12.37
N GLN A 62 -9.36 7.90 -11.18
CA GLN A 62 -10.62 8.63 -11.00
C GLN A 62 -10.56 10.03 -11.61
N GLU A 63 -9.48 10.78 -11.38
CA GLU A 63 -9.25 12.09 -11.99
C GLU A 63 -9.34 12.03 -13.52
N LYS A 64 -8.67 11.05 -14.15
CA LYS A 64 -8.72 10.89 -15.61
C LYS A 64 -10.11 10.47 -16.08
N MET A 65 -10.77 9.60 -15.32
CA MET A 65 -12.12 9.17 -15.65
C MET A 65 -13.11 10.33 -15.63
N GLU A 66 -12.99 11.23 -14.65
CA GLU A 66 -13.83 12.43 -14.56
C GLU A 66 -13.53 13.41 -15.70
N GLN A 67 -12.25 13.56 -16.07
CA GLN A 67 -11.87 14.32 -17.28
C GLN A 67 -12.52 13.73 -18.54
N ILE A 68 -12.56 12.40 -18.68
CA ILE A 68 -13.19 11.73 -19.83
C ILE A 68 -14.71 11.94 -19.81
N ARG A 69 -15.33 11.86 -18.63
CA ARG A 69 -16.79 12.07 -18.46
C ARG A 69 -17.23 13.49 -18.80
N GLY A 70 -16.36 14.48 -18.61
CA GLY A 70 -16.63 15.87 -18.98
C GLY A 70 -16.60 16.16 -20.49
N LEU A 71 -16.25 15.18 -21.33
CA LEU A 71 -16.15 15.36 -22.78
C LEU A 71 -17.41 14.89 -23.50
N ASN A 72 -17.63 15.44 -24.70
CA ASN A 72 -18.69 14.96 -25.58
C ASN A 72 -18.40 13.53 -26.02
N TYR A 73 -19.45 12.72 -26.21
CA TYR A 73 -19.31 11.30 -26.55
C TYR A 73 -18.39 11.06 -27.75
N ASP A 74 -18.50 11.87 -28.81
CA ASP A 74 -17.67 11.76 -30.02
C ASP A 74 -16.18 12.03 -29.78
N GLN A 75 -15.84 12.80 -28.74
CA GLN A 75 -14.46 13.11 -28.38
C GLN A 75 -13.80 12.00 -27.56
N ILE A 76 -14.58 11.05 -27.05
CA ILE A 76 -14.08 9.91 -26.27
C ILE A 76 -13.53 8.86 -27.25
N VAL A 77 -12.32 9.07 -27.76
CA VAL A 77 -11.63 8.17 -28.69
C VAL A 77 -10.18 7.96 -28.25
N ALA A 78 -9.63 6.77 -28.47
CA ALA A 78 -8.30 6.39 -27.97
C ALA A 78 -7.19 7.36 -28.43
N ALA A 79 -7.32 7.93 -29.62
CA ALA A 79 -6.36 8.92 -30.15
C ALA A 79 -6.22 10.18 -29.30
N ASN A 80 -7.28 10.57 -28.57
CA ASN A 80 -7.27 11.76 -27.71
C ASN A 80 -6.66 11.50 -26.32
N PHE A 81 -6.37 10.23 -25.99
CA PHE A 81 -5.80 9.82 -24.70
C PHE A 81 -4.55 8.98 -24.92
N PRO A 82 -3.46 9.59 -25.41
CA PRO A 82 -2.19 8.88 -25.53
C PRO A 82 -1.73 8.39 -24.15
N PRO A 83 -1.01 7.26 -24.09
CA PRO A 83 -0.47 6.75 -22.83
C PRO A 83 0.53 7.76 -22.24
N GLU A 84 0.40 8.01 -20.95
CA GLU A 84 1.31 8.86 -20.17
C GLU A 84 2.42 7.96 -19.63
N ALA A 85 3.49 7.80 -20.40
CA ALA A 85 4.60 6.89 -20.15
C ALA A 85 5.97 7.55 -20.43
N GLY A 86 7.06 6.89 -20.03
CA GLY A 86 8.43 7.39 -20.23
C GLY A 86 8.68 8.74 -19.56
N ASP A 87 8.98 9.77 -20.34
CA ASP A 87 9.27 11.13 -19.84
C ASP A 87 8.02 11.84 -19.29
N SER A 88 6.82 11.36 -19.63
CA SER A 88 5.53 11.90 -19.15
C SER A 88 4.93 11.08 -18.01
N ARG A 89 5.76 10.33 -17.26
CA ARG A 89 5.33 9.58 -16.09
C ARG A 89 4.75 10.49 -15.02
N ILE A 90 3.75 9.97 -14.30
CA ILE A 90 3.08 10.69 -13.22
C ILE A 90 3.77 10.34 -11.91
N LEU A 91 4.14 11.37 -11.17
CA LEU A 91 4.59 11.25 -9.79
C LEU A 91 3.41 10.85 -8.89
N LEU A 92 3.53 9.71 -8.22
CA LEU A 92 2.59 9.23 -7.22
C LEU A 92 2.93 9.74 -5.83
N ASP A 93 4.21 9.65 -5.47
CA ASP A 93 4.72 9.98 -4.16
C ASP A 93 6.15 10.49 -4.30
N SER A 94 6.41 11.66 -3.72
CA SER A 94 7.76 12.15 -3.52
C SER A 94 8.09 12.04 -2.06
N ARG A 95 9.14 11.29 -1.74
CA ARG A 95 9.57 11.04 -0.36
C ARG A 95 10.10 12.29 0.36
N GLY A 96 10.04 13.46 -0.29
CA GLY A 96 10.57 14.72 0.22
C GLY A 96 12.10 14.70 0.31
N THR A 97 12.76 13.75 -0.34
CA THR A 97 14.21 13.68 -0.46
C THR A 97 14.65 14.43 -1.72
N ALA A 98 15.90 14.88 -1.75
CA ALA A 98 16.46 15.55 -2.92
C ALA A 98 16.86 14.58 -4.05
N ASP A 99 16.75 13.27 -3.82
CA ASP A 99 17.14 12.24 -4.77
C ASP A 99 15.91 11.80 -5.60
N PRO A 100 15.88 12.06 -6.91
CA PRO A 100 14.79 11.61 -7.77
C PRO A 100 14.66 10.08 -7.86
N ALA A 101 15.66 9.31 -7.41
CA ALA A 101 15.59 7.85 -7.34
C ALA A 101 14.66 7.34 -6.24
N ASP A 102 14.30 8.19 -5.29
CA ASP A 102 13.39 7.88 -4.17
C ASP A 102 11.91 8.06 -4.52
N ASP A 103 11.63 8.84 -5.56
CA ASP A 103 10.29 9.14 -6.02
C ASP A 103 9.64 7.91 -6.68
N VAL A 104 8.34 7.75 -6.45
CA VAL A 104 7.54 6.70 -7.08
C VAL A 104 6.81 7.28 -8.28
N TYR A 105 7.17 6.78 -9.46
CA TYR A 105 6.53 7.12 -10.72
C TYR A 105 5.61 6.00 -11.20
N GLY A 106 4.60 6.37 -11.96
CA GLY A 106 3.77 5.42 -12.70
C GLY A 106 3.36 5.90 -14.08
N GLU A 107 2.83 4.95 -14.84
CA GLU A 107 2.34 5.13 -16.20
C GLU A 107 0.82 4.98 -16.21
N ARG A 108 0.12 5.85 -16.92
CA ARG A 108 -1.33 5.80 -17.05
C ARG A 108 -1.73 5.54 -18.50
N ARG A 109 -2.69 4.64 -18.69
CA ARG A 109 -3.18 4.24 -20.01
C ARG A 109 -4.69 4.25 -20.04
N VAL A 110 -5.26 4.73 -21.13
CA VAL A 110 -6.70 4.74 -21.36
C VAL A 110 -7.01 3.80 -22.52
N THR A 111 -7.90 2.84 -22.29
CA THR A 111 -8.41 1.94 -23.32
C THR A 111 -9.89 2.24 -23.52
N ILE A 112 -10.28 2.49 -24.76
CA ILE A 112 -11.67 2.78 -25.14
C ILE A 112 -12.10 1.71 -26.13
N GLN A 113 -13.19 1.03 -25.82
CA GLN A 113 -13.81 0.05 -26.70
C GLN A 113 -15.24 0.49 -27.01
N GLU A 114 -15.59 0.54 -28.28
CA GLU A 114 -16.96 0.86 -28.71
C GLU A 114 -17.75 -0.45 -28.87
N ILE A 115 -18.94 -0.48 -28.28
CA ILE A 115 -19.83 -1.64 -28.24
C ILE A 115 -21.16 -1.18 -28.85
N LEU A 116 -21.57 -1.87 -29.92
CA LEU A 116 -22.88 -1.68 -30.53
C LEU A 116 -23.91 -2.52 -29.77
N VAL A 117 -24.98 -1.89 -29.28
CA VAL A 117 -26.06 -2.59 -28.57
C VAL A 117 -27.05 -3.11 -29.60
N GLY A 118 -27.20 -4.43 -29.68
CA GLY A 118 -28.12 -5.07 -30.64
C GLY A 118 -27.74 -4.88 -32.11
N GLY A 119 -26.53 -4.42 -32.42
CA GLY A 119 -26.08 -4.15 -33.79
C GLY A 119 -26.62 -2.84 -34.39
N ASP A 120 -27.32 -2.01 -33.60
CA ASP A 120 -27.82 -0.71 -34.04
C ASP A 120 -26.70 0.34 -33.99
N PRO A 121 -26.35 1.00 -35.11
CA PRO A 121 -25.37 2.08 -35.11
C PRO A 121 -25.80 3.33 -34.33
N ASN A 122 -27.08 3.46 -33.97
CA ASN A 122 -27.56 4.57 -33.16
C ASN A 122 -27.51 4.27 -31.65
N ASN A 123 -27.37 3.00 -31.26
CA ASN A 123 -27.30 2.60 -29.86
C ASN A 123 -25.90 2.10 -29.50
N ARG A 124 -25.04 3.05 -29.09
CA ARG A 124 -23.61 2.81 -28.91
C ARG A 124 -23.17 3.12 -27.48
N ILE A 125 -22.30 2.25 -26.96
CA ILE A 125 -21.69 2.37 -25.64
C ILE A 125 -20.18 2.35 -25.80
N LYS A 126 -19.48 3.24 -25.10
CA LYS A 126 -18.03 3.20 -24.93
C LYS A 126 -17.69 2.63 -23.57
N LEU A 127 -16.98 1.50 -23.58
CA LEU A 127 -16.30 0.96 -22.41
C LEU A 127 -14.97 1.67 -22.28
N VAL A 128 -14.84 2.48 -21.23
CA VAL A 128 -13.62 3.22 -20.93
C VAL A 128 -12.94 2.57 -19.74
N THR A 129 -11.70 2.17 -19.95
CA THR A 129 -10.82 1.61 -18.93
C THR A 129 -9.63 2.55 -18.74
N VAL A 130 -9.40 3.00 -17.52
CA VAL A 130 -8.19 3.73 -17.13
C VAL A 130 -7.36 2.79 -16.24
N THR A 131 -6.12 2.54 -16.67
CA THR A 131 -5.14 1.71 -15.96
C THR A 131 -3.98 2.59 -15.52
N PHE A 132 -3.50 2.38 -14.30
CA PHE A 132 -2.33 3.04 -13.75
C PHE A 132 -1.37 1.99 -13.20
N ASP A 133 -0.20 1.91 -13.81
CA ASP A 133 0.86 0.97 -13.49
C ASP A 133 1.99 1.70 -12.76
N TYR A 134 2.45 1.18 -11.63
CA TYR A 134 3.55 1.78 -10.88
C TYR A 134 4.47 0.73 -10.28
N GLN A 135 5.69 1.13 -9.97
CA GLN A 135 6.71 0.24 -9.45
C GLN A 135 7.10 0.63 -8.03
N VAL A 136 7.12 -0.35 -7.14
CA VAL A 136 7.58 -0.16 -5.75
C VAL A 136 8.87 -0.95 -5.57
N ARG A 137 9.95 -0.23 -5.29
CA ARG A 137 11.23 -0.86 -4.93
C ARG A 137 11.15 -1.35 -3.48
N GLY A 138 11.51 -2.62 -3.26
CA GLY A 138 11.58 -3.24 -1.93
C GLY A 138 12.54 -2.47 -1.03
N GLY A 139 12.11 -2.13 0.18
CA GLY A 139 12.96 -1.47 1.15
C GLY A 139 14.10 -2.38 1.61
N TYR A 140 15.31 -1.81 1.71
CA TYR A 140 16.51 -2.32 2.38
C TYR A 140 17.40 -3.35 1.66
N ALA A 141 17.04 -3.84 0.48
CA ALA A 141 17.98 -4.61 -0.36
C ALA A 141 17.90 -4.12 -1.80
N GLU A 142 18.97 -3.46 -2.23
CA GLU A 142 19.19 -2.88 -3.56
C GLU A 142 19.00 -3.87 -4.72
N GLU A 143 18.90 -5.16 -4.38
CA GLU A 143 18.85 -6.34 -5.25
C GLU A 143 17.44 -6.92 -5.47
N THR A 144 16.42 -6.45 -4.76
CA THR A 144 15.04 -6.88 -5.05
C THR A 144 14.50 -6.13 -6.28
N LEU A 145 14.21 -6.88 -7.35
CA LEU A 145 13.58 -6.37 -8.55
C LEU A 145 12.32 -5.57 -8.17
N PRO A 146 12.07 -4.41 -8.80
CA PRO A 146 10.88 -3.62 -8.51
C PRO A 146 9.62 -4.45 -8.79
N GLU A 147 8.74 -4.51 -7.81
CA GLU A 147 7.42 -5.12 -7.99
C GLU A 147 6.52 -4.13 -8.71
N THR A 148 5.88 -4.58 -9.79
CA THR A 148 4.94 -3.76 -10.56
C THR A 148 3.53 -4.01 -10.03
N TYR A 149 2.84 -2.93 -9.71
CA TYR A 149 1.46 -2.90 -9.25
C TYR A 149 0.61 -2.17 -10.29
N SER A 150 -0.64 -2.62 -10.45
CA SER A 150 -1.58 -2.04 -11.40
C SER A 150 -2.90 -1.75 -10.70
N GLN A 151 -3.44 -0.56 -10.92
CA GLN A 151 -4.78 -0.18 -10.50
C GLN A 151 -5.61 0.16 -11.74
N GLN A 152 -6.87 -0.29 -11.76
CA GLN A 152 -7.73 -0.12 -12.91
C GLN A 152 -9.11 0.37 -12.48
N LEU A 153 -9.65 1.32 -13.24
CA LEU A 153 -11.02 1.77 -13.12
C LEU A 153 -11.71 1.64 -14.49
N THR A 154 -12.88 1.03 -14.51
CA THR A 154 -13.65 0.79 -15.73
C THR A 154 -15.03 1.40 -15.61
N THR A 155 -15.49 2.10 -16.65
CA THR A 155 -16.83 2.69 -16.69
C THR A 155 -17.45 2.53 -18.08
N LEU A 156 -18.78 2.56 -18.13
CA LEU A 156 -19.56 2.56 -19.35
C LEU A 156 -20.11 3.96 -19.58
N ILE A 157 -19.96 4.46 -20.81
CA ILE A 157 -20.52 5.74 -21.24
C ILE A 157 -21.42 5.45 -22.43
N SER A 158 -22.71 5.75 -22.34
CA SER A 158 -23.69 5.53 -23.40
C SER A 158 -24.19 6.86 -23.95
N VAL A 159 -24.46 6.91 -25.25
CA VAL A 159 -25.34 7.94 -25.81
C VAL A 159 -26.77 7.50 -25.56
N VAL A 160 -27.55 8.32 -24.85
CA VAL A 160 -29.01 8.20 -24.83
C VAL A 160 -29.51 9.40 -25.63
N ASP A 161 -29.75 9.17 -26.92
CA ASP A 161 -30.53 10.10 -27.74
C ASP A 161 -32.01 10.04 -27.36
#